data_AF-A0A1D3K7B4-F1
#
_entry.id   AF-A0A1D3K7B4-F1
#
_cell.length_a   1.000
_cell.length_b   1.000
_cell.length_c   1.000
_cell.angle_alpha   90.00
_cell.angle_beta   90.00
_cell.angle_gamma   90.00
#
_symmetry.space_group_name_H-M   'P 1'
#
loop_
_entity.id
_entity.type
_entity.pdbx_description
1 polymer ?
#
loop_
_entity_poly.entity_id
_entity_poly.type
_entity_poly.pdbx_seq_one_letter_code
_entity_poly.pdbx_strand_id
1 'polypeptide(L)'
;MIAMNKRLSTFAMAVLVLSGCAQGEKPFFAPSLSDLQDKSQLAGADQAVHMGKYPHAERMLAQYVSRNDSGQLRMKYFGISRENSKHAIDTVVMLLWETGRDDSLKQFAKDYLSGQEYQTTLCRISERQAKYEEAYHCWNQMGEIDRAERVVRTEAALRILSTP
;
A
#
# COMPACT_ATOMS: atom_id res chain seq x y z
N MET A 1 -54.53 -59.39 34.16
CA MET A 1 -53.19 -59.85 34.59
C MET A 1 -52.18 -59.08 33.74
N ILE A 2 -51.69 -57.90 34.16
CA ILE A 2 -50.65 -57.63 35.18
C ILE A 2 -49.35 -58.37 34.78
N ALA A 3 -48.21 -57.78 34.43
CA ALA A 3 -47.60 -56.48 34.73
C ALA A 3 -46.71 -56.04 33.55
N MET A 4 -46.66 -54.76 33.16
CA MET A 4 -45.66 -53.78 33.62
C MET A 4 -44.29 -54.39 33.95
N ASN A 5 -43.27 -54.13 33.13
CA ASN A 5 -42.02 -53.64 33.72
C ASN A 5 -41.26 -52.68 32.80
N LYS A 6 -40.99 -51.52 33.38
CA LYS A 6 -40.49 -50.29 32.76
C LYS A 6 -38.98 -50.41 32.51
N ARG A 7 -38.53 -50.04 31.31
CA ARG A 7 -37.20 -49.46 31.10
C ARG A 7 -37.31 -48.29 30.13
N LEU A 8 -37.84 -47.17 30.62
CA LEU A 8 -37.52 -45.86 30.07
C LEU A 8 -36.03 -45.61 30.36
N SER A 9 -35.17 -45.81 29.36
CA SER A 9 -33.88 -45.11 29.32
C SER A 9 -34.13 -43.71 28.78
N THR A 10 -34.51 -42.81 29.68
CA THR A 10 -34.38 -41.36 29.46
C THR A 10 -32.90 -41.05 29.29
N PHE A 11 -32.46 -40.84 28.04
CA PHE A 11 -31.23 -40.10 27.78
C PHE A 11 -31.45 -38.67 28.30
N ALA A 12 -30.93 -38.41 29.51
CA ALA A 12 -30.86 -37.07 30.06
C ALA A 12 -29.82 -36.28 29.26
N MET A 13 -30.29 -35.59 28.22
CA MET A 13 -29.50 -34.60 27.49
C MET A 13 -29.42 -33.35 28.38
N ALA A 14 -28.49 -33.36 29.33
CA ALA A 14 -28.08 -32.16 30.05
C ALA A 14 -27.27 -31.30 29.08
N VAL A 15 -27.96 -30.52 28.24
CA VAL A 15 -27.35 -29.37 27.57
C VAL A 15 -27.08 -28.35 28.66
N LEU A 16 -25.86 -28.36 29.19
CA LEU A 16 -25.31 -27.26 29.96
C LEU A 16 -25.25 -26.06 29.01
N VAL A 17 -26.27 -25.22 29.09
CA VAL A 17 -26.24 -23.85 28.61
C VAL A 17 -25.23 -23.13 29.49
N LEU A 18 -23.95 -23.22 29.10
CA LEU A 18 -22.94 -22.27 29.52
C LEU A 18 -23.24 -20.97 28.77
N SER A 19 -24.24 -20.24 29.25
CA SER A 19 -24.31 -18.78 29.07
C SER A 19 -23.22 -18.16 29.95
N GLY A 20 -21.97 -18.46 29.61
CA GLY A 20 -20.83 -17.66 30.01
C GLY A 20 -20.77 -16.51 29.01
N CYS A 21 -20.91 -15.28 29.49
CA CYS A 21 -20.50 -14.11 28.75
C CYS A 21 -19.03 -14.32 28.37
N ALA A 22 -18.77 -14.78 27.15
CA ALA A 22 -17.45 -14.75 26.57
C ALA A 22 -17.13 -13.27 26.36
N GLN A 23 -16.68 -12.61 27.42
CA GLN A 23 -15.90 -11.40 27.35
C GLN A 23 -14.66 -11.82 26.56
N GLY A 24 -14.74 -11.64 25.24
CA GLY A 24 -13.67 -11.91 24.32
C GLY A 24 -12.51 -10.98 24.65
N GLU A 25 -11.66 -11.42 25.57
CA GLU A 25 -10.30 -10.93 25.71
C GLU A 25 -9.63 -11.22 24.37
N LYS A 26 -9.73 -10.25 23.45
CA LYS A 26 -8.90 -10.25 22.26
C LYS A 26 -7.45 -10.33 22.75
N PRO A 27 -6.63 -11.26 22.22
CA PRO A 27 -5.20 -11.24 22.49
C PRO A 27 -4.71 -9.81 22.24
N PHE A 28 -3.90 -9.25 23.14
CA PHE A 28 -3.33 -7.90 23.00
C PHE A 28 -2.61 -7.68 21.64
N PHE A 29 -2.28 -8.77 20.94
CA PHE A 29 -1.59 -8.81 19.65
C PHE A 29 -2.50 -9.07 18.44
N ALA A 30 -3.81 -9.23 18.62
CA ALA A 30 -4.73 -9.44 17.51
C ALA A 30 -5.07 -8.08 16.85
N PRO A 31 -4.97 -7.96 15.51
CA PRO A 31 -5.31 -6.73 14.81
C PRO A 31 -6.77 -6.35 15.05
N SER A 32 -7.03 -5.05 15.11
CA SER A 32 -8.41 -4.56 15.26
C SER A 32 -9.23 -4.85 13.99
N LEU A 33 -10.56 -4.87 14.11
CA LEU A 33 -11.45 -5.03 12.95
C LEU A 33 -11.24 -3.89 11.93
N SER A 34 -10.99 -2.68 12.41
CA SER A 34 -10.62 -1.53 11.57
C SER A 34 -9.29 -1.76 10.85
N ASP A 35 -8.29 -2.34 11.50
CA ASP A 35 -7.00 -2.62 10.86
C ASP A 35 -7.14 -3.63 9.71
N LEU A 36 -7.97 -4.66 9.89
CA LEU A 36 -8.25 -5.66 8.86
C LEU A 36 -9.02 -5.05 7.68
N GLN A 37 -10.00 -4.19 7.96
CA GLN A 37 -10.73 -3.46 6.94
C GLN A 37 -9.79 -2.54 6.14
N ASP A 38 -8.92 -1.81 6.84
CA ASP A 38 -7.93 -0.94 6.21
C ASP A 38 -6.99 -1.72 5.32
N LYS A 39 -6.45 -2.83 5.82
CA LYS A 39 -5.56 -3.72 5.06
C LYS A 39 -6.24 -4.23 3.79
N SER A 40 -7.49 -4.67 3.88
CA SER A 40 -8.27 -5.12 2.73
C SER A 40 -8.50 -4.00 1.71
N GLN A 41 -8.82 -2.79 2.16
CA GLN A 41 -9.07 -1.66 1.28
C GLN A 41 -7.80 -1.18 0.58
N LEU A 42 -6.69 -1.14 1.30
CA LEU A 42 -5.38 -0.81 0.73
C LEU A 42 -4.93 -1.85 -0.28
N ALA A 43 -5.08 -3.14 0.01
CA ALA A 43 -4.78 -4.21 -0.94
C ALA A 43 -5.62 -4.10 -2.23
N GLY A 44 -6.90 -3.74 -2.12
CA GLY A 44 -7.74 -3.50 -3.29
C GLY A 44 -7.34 -2.25 -4.08
N ALA A 45 -6.91 -1.19 -3.40
CA ALA A 45 -6.38 0.01 -4.05
C ALA A 45 -5.07 -0.30 -4.81
N ASP A 46 -4.17 -1.04 -4.19
CA ASP A 46 -2.91 -1.51 -4.77
C ASP A 46 -3.13 -2.35 -6.03
N GLN A 47 -4.03 -3.35 -5.93
CA GLN A 47 -4.46 -4.14 -7.08
C GLN A 47 -5.06 -3.26 -8.19
N ALA A 48 -5.88 -2.26 -7.84
CA ALA A 48 -6.45 -1.36 -8.82
C ALA A 48 -5.39 -0.53 -9.56
N VAL A 49 -4.32 -0.10 -8.88
CA VAL A 49 -3.17 0.57 -9.53
C VAL A 49 -2.48 -0.38 -10.50
N HIS A 50 -2.18 -1.61 -10.07
CA HIS A 50 -1.55 -2.62 -10.92
C HIS A 50 -2.40 -3.01 -12.15
N MET A 51 -3.72 -2.92 -12.04
CA MET A 51 -4.65 -3.15 -13.15
C MET A 51 -4.89 -1.92 -14.04
N GLY A 52 -4.22 -0.79 -13.79
CA GLY A 52 -4.43 0.46 -14.53
C GLY A 52 -5.77 1.15 -14.24
N LYS A 53 -6.51 0.72 -13.20
CA LYS A 53 -7.81 1.28 -12.80
C LYS A 53 -7.62 2.48 -11.87
N TYR A 54 -6.86 3.48 -12.31
CA TYR A 54 -6.43 4.61 -11.46
C TYR A 54 -7.58 5.38 -10.79
N PRO A 55 -8.70 5.72 -11.46
CA PRO A 55 -9.83 6.39 -10.80
C PRO A 55 -10.50 5.54 -9.72
N HIS A 56 -10.39 4.21 -9.81
CA HIS A 56 -10.88 3.32 -8.76
C HIS A 56 -9.93 3.31 -7.57
N ALA A 57 -8.62 3.17 -7.82
CA ALA A 57 -7.59 3.28 -6.78
C ALA A 57 -7.69 4.61 -6.00
N GLU A 58 -7.86 5.73 -6.70
CA GLU A 58 -8.04 7.05 -6.08
C GLU A 58 -9.24 7.12 -5.14
N ARG A 59 -10.38 6.55 -5.55
CA ARG A 59 -11.58 6.50 -4.68
C ARG A 59 -11.34 5.65 -3.43
N MET A 60 -10.63 4.53 -3.56
CA MET A 60 -10.29 3.67 -2.43
C MET A 60 -9.30 4.34 -1.48
N LEU A 61 -8.35 5.11 -2.01
CA LEU A 61 -7.35 5.86 -1.24
C LEU A 61 -7.89 7.14 -0.61
N ALA A 62 -9.02 7.68 -1.07
CA ALA A 62 -9.56 8.98 -0.64
C ALA A 62 -9.78 9.12 0.88
N GLN A 63 -9.98 8.00 1.59
CA GLN A 63 -10.07 8.02 3.04
C GLN A 63 -8.74 8.19 3.76
N TYR A 64 -7.62 7.84 3.11
CA TYR A 64 -6.26 7.91 3.65
C TYR A 64 -5.49 9.15 3.20
N VAL A 65 -5.95 9.83 2.15
CA VAL A 65 -5.30 11.04 1.63
C VAL A 65 -6.24 12.23 1.58
N SER A 66 -5.67 13.42 1.64
CA SER A 66 -6.33 14.70 1.38
C SER A 66 -5.39 15.65 0.67
N ARG A 67 -5.93 16.72 0.08
CA ARG A 67 -5.13 17.87 -0.35
C ARG A 67 -5.19 18.95 0.71
N ASN A 68 -4.07 19.62 0.97
CA ASN A 68 -4.04 20.84 1.78
C ASN A 68 -4.44 22.07 0.93
N ASP A 69 -4.44 23.25 1.53
CA ASP A 69 -4.85 24.51 0.87
C ASP A 69 -3.98 24.88 -0.35
N SER A 70 -2.72 24.43 -0.38
CA SER A 70 -1.83 24.60 -1.53
C SER A 70 -1.97 23.48 -2.58
N GLY A 71 -2.92 22.57 -2.40
CA GLY A 71 -3.20 21.45 -3.31
C GLY A 71 -2.26 20.26 -3.16
N GLN A 72 -1.31 20.28 -2.22
CA GLN A 72 -0.37 19.17 -1.97
C GLN A 72 -1.07 17.98 -1.33
N LEU A 73 -0.72 16.77 -1.79
CA LEU A 73 -1.25 15.54 -1.25
C LEU A 73 -0.64 15.22 0.12
N ARG A 74 -1.48 14.86 1.09
CA ARG A 74 -1.10 14.57 2.48
C ARG A 74 -1.79 13.31 2.97
N MET A 75 -1.07 12.52 3.76
CA MET A 75 -1.62 11.36 4.49
C MET A 75 -2.46 11.78 5.69
N LYS A 76 -3.58 11.08 5.89
CA LYS A 76 -4.41 11.12 7.10
C LYS A 76 -3.95 9.99 8.03
N TYR A 77 -3.38 10.33 9.18
CA TYR A 77 -2.82 9.35 10.13
C TYR A 77 -3.78 8.91 11.23
N PHE A 78 -4.97 9.50 11.31
CA PHE A 78 -5.86 9.23 12.44
C PHE A 78 -6.53 7.86 12.30
N GLY A 79 -6.27 6.96 13.26
CA GLY A 79 -6.92 5.65 13.36
C GLY A 79 -6.34 4.55 12.47
N ILE A 80 -5.21 4.79 11.80
CA ILE A 80 -4.54 3.80 10.92
C ILE A 80 -3.27 3.26 11.59
N SER A 81 -3.05 1.94 11.50
CA SER A 81 -1.81 1.32 11.98
C SER A 81 -0.59 1.78 11.19
N ARG A 82 0.61 1.60 11.75
CA ARG A 82 1.88 1.95 11.08
C ARG A 82 2.09 1.14 9.78
N GLU A 83 1.75 -0.15 9.79
CA GLU A 83 1.84 -1.03 8.62
C GLU A 83 0.90 -0.56 7.52
N ASN A 84 -0.37 -0.32 7.85
CA ASN A 84 -1.35 0.19 6.89
C ASN A 84 -0.98 1.60 6.39
N SER A 85 -0.37 2.44 7.23
CA SER A 85 0.15 3.76 6.82
C SER A 85 1.26 3.62 5.76
N LYS A 86 2.22 2.70 5.96
CA LYS A 86 3.28 2.45 4.97
C LYS A 86 2.70 1.89 3.68
N HIS A 87 1.79 0.93 3.76
CA HIS A 87 1.11 0.38 2.58
C HIS A 87 0.37 1.48 1.80
N ALA A 88 -0.37 2.35 2.48
CA ALA A 88 -1.04 3.48 1.83
C ALA A 88 -0.05 4.45 1.15
N ILE A 89 1.07 4.77 1.80
CA ILE A 89 2.14 5.60 1.23
C ILE A 89 2.69 4.95 -0.05
N ASP A 90 3.00 3.66 -0.01
CA ASP A 90 3.56 2.93 -1.14
C ASP A 90 2.58 2.86 -2.32
N THR A 91 1.30 2.60 -2.04
CA THR A 91 0.26 2.60 -3.07
C THR A 91 0.05 3.98 -3.69
N VAL A 92 0.14 5.07 -2.90
CA VAL A 92 0.06 6.44 -3.42
C VAL A 92 1.29 6.76 -4.29
N VAL A 93 2.48 6.40 -3.84
CA VAL A 93 3.73 6.56 -4.60
C VAL A 93 3.62 5.85 -5.95
N MET A 94 3.17 4.60 -5.94
CA MET A 94 2.98 3.82 -7.16
C MET A 94 1.90 4.44 -8.05
N LEU A 95 0.76 4.86 -7.51
CA LEU A 95 -0.30 5.53 -8.27
C LEU A 95 0.21 6.81 -8.94
N LEU A 96 0.95 7.65 -8.22
CA LEU A 96 1.51 8.89 -8.78
C LEU A 96 2.56 8.59 -9.86
N TRP A 97 3.38 7.55 -9.64
CA TRP A 97 4.32 7.06 -10.64
C TRP A 97 3.59 6.58 -11.90
N GLU A 98 2.64 5.64 -11.80
CA GLU A 98 1.93 5.07 -12.95
C GLU A 98 1.13 6.11 -13.75
N THR A 99 0.66 7.17 -13.08
CA THR A 99 -0.09 8.26 -13.72
C THR A 99 0.79 9.40 -14.24
N GLY A 100 2.12 9.30 -14.15
CA GLY A 100 3.05 10.32 -14.64
C GLY A 100 2.98 11.66 -13.88
N ARG A 101 2.44 11.67 -12.66
CA ARG A 101 2.27 12.90 -11.85
C ARG A 101 3.55 13.22 -11.07
N ASP A 102 4.64 13.41 -11.79
CA ASP A 102 6.00 13.49 -11.23
C ASP A 102 6.19 14.62 -10.21
N ASP A 103 5.58 15.80 -10.41
CA ASP A 103 5.68 16.91 -9.46
C ASP A 103 5.00 16.59 -8.12
N SER A 104 3.81 15.98 -8.19
CA SER A 104 3.11 15.50 -7.00
C SER A 104 3.87 14.37 -6.33
N LEU A 105 4.46 13.45 -7.13
CA LEU A 105 5.28 12.35 -6.62
C LEU A 105 6.52 12.88 -5.89
N LYS A 106 7.23 13.86 -6.46
CA LYS A 106 8.42 14.47 -5.85
C LYS A 106 8.09 15.13 -4.51
N GLN A 107 7.00 15.88 -4.44
CA GLN A 107 6.55 16.52 -3.20
C GLN A 107 6.13 15.48 -2.16
N PHE A 108 5.33 14.49 -2.55
CA PHE A 108 4.87 13.43 -1.65
C PHE A 108 6.04 12.57 -1.14
N ALA A 109 6.98 12.22 -2.02
CA ALA A 109 8.15 11.43 -1.68
C ALA A 109 9.05 12.16 -0.66
N LYS A 110 9.21 13.48 -0.78
CA LYS A 110 9.96 14.28 0.19
C LYS A 110 9.39 14.19 1.60
N ASP A 111 8.08 14.10 1.70
CA ASP A 111 7.38 14.14 2.99
C ASP A 111 7.22 12.76 3.63
N TYR A 112 7.20 11.69 2.82
CA TYR A 112 6.79 10.35 3.29
C TYR A 112 7.77 9.22 3.00
N LEU A 113 8.72 9.39 2.07
CA LEU A 113 9.79 8.42 1.83
C LEU A 113 11.06 8.83 2.55
N SER A 114 11.88 7.83 2.92
CA SER A 114 13.10 8.07 3.66
C SER A 114 14.31 7.38 3.02
N GLY A 115 15.50 7.95 3.27
CA GLY A 115 16.77 7.38 2.84
C GLY A 115 16.79 6.96 1.37
N GLN A 116 17.02 5.66 1.14
CA GLN A 116 17.17 5.07 -0.19
C GLN A 116 15.89 5.10 -1.02
N GLU A 117 14.70 4.96 -0.42
CA GLU A 117 13.42 4.97 -1.16
C GLU A 117 13.18 6.34 -1.80
N TYR A 118 13.44 7.41 -1.05
CA TYR A 118 13.32 8.78 -1.55
C TYR A 118 14.30 9.04 -2.70
N GLN A 119 15.60 8.72 -2.52
CA GLN A 119 16.62 8.94 -3.54
C GLN A 119 16.33 8.13 -4.82
N THR A 120 15.97 6.85 -4.66
CA THR A 120 15.56 5.99 -5.78
C THR A 120 14.41 6.60 -6.56
N THR A 121 13.42 7.16 -5.87
CA THR A 121 12.26 7.81 -6.50
C THR A 121 12.69 9.04 -7.30
N LEU A 122 13.58 9.87 -6.77
CA LEU A 122 14.10 11.04 -7.49
C LEU A 122 14.88 10.64 -8.74
N CYS A 123 15.79 9.66 -8.65
CA CYS A 123 16.56 9.21 -9.80
C CYS A 123 15.65 8.65 -10.91
N ARG A 124 14.61 7.90 -10.53
CA ARG A 124 13.59 7.39 -11.46
C ARG A 124 12.79 8.51 -12.14
N ILE A 125 12.44 9.57 -11.40
CA ILE A 125 11.75 10.74 -11.98
C ILE A 125 12.66 11.42 -13.02
N SER A 126 13.93 11.67 -12.70
CA SER A 126 14.88 12.27 -13.65
C SER A 126 15.04 11.41 -14.91
N GLU A 127 15.11 10.08 -14.75
CA GLU A 127 15.18 9.12 -15.87
C GLU A 127 13.94 9.22 -16.78
N ARG A 128 12.73 9.21 -16.20
CA ARG A 128 11.47 9.35 -16.94
C ARG A 128 11.35 10.69 -17.67
N GLN A 129 11.85 11.76 -17.07
CA GLN A 129 11.81 13.11 -17.64
C GLN A 129 12.90 13.32 -18.72
N ALA A 130 13.61 12.27 -19.12
CA ALA A 130 14.71 12.32 -20.08
C ALA A 130 15.84 13.28 -19.65
N LYS A 131 16.00 13.53 -18.34
CA LYS A 131 17.10 14.32 -17.78
C LYS A 131 18.29 13.40 -17.53
N TYR A 132 18.88 12.90 -18.62
CA TYR A 132 19.85 11.80 -18.57
C TYR A 132 21.12 12.12 -17.76
N GLU A 133 21.64 13.34 -17.87
CA GLU A 133 22.80 13.77 -17.06
C GLU A 133 22.47 13.76 -15.56
N GLU A 134 21.33 14.34 -15.16
CA GLU A 134 20.88 14.32 -13.77
C GLU A 134 20.66 12.89 -13.27
N ALA A 135 19.99 12.05 -14.07
CA ALA A 135 19.72 10.66 -13.72
C ALA A 135 21.01 9.83 -13.59
N TYR A 136 21.98 10.03 -14.48
CA TYR A 136 23.30 9.40 -14.41
C TYR A 136 24.00 9.74 -13.10
N HIS A 137 24.11 11.03 -12.76
CA HIS A 137 24.74 11.45 -11.52
C HIS A 137 24.02 10.94 -10.29
N CYS A 138 22.68 10.93 -10.31
CA CYS A 138 21.85 10.42 -9.22
C CYS A 138 22.15 8.94 -8.95
N TRP A 139 22.07 8.08 -9.98
CA TRP A 139 22.36 6.65 -9.84
C TRP A 139 23.81 6.38 -9.42
N ASN A 140 24.76 7.12 -9.98
CA ASN A 140 26.17 6.94 -9.65
C ASN A 140 26.49 7.33 -8.20
N GLN A 141 25.89 8.40 -7.68
CA GLN A 141 26.01 8.80 -6.27
C GLN A 141 25.41 7.77 -5.32
N MET A 142 24.41 7.01 -5.76
CA MET A 142 23.83 5.91 -5.00
C MET A 142 24.66 4.61 -5.08
N GLY A 143 25.74 4.58 -5.87
CA GLY A 143 26.55 3.38 -6.11
C GLY A 143 25.93 2.41 -7.12
N GLU A 144 24.85 2.80 -7.80
CA GLU A 144 24.14 1.99 -8.81
C GLU A 144 24.79 2.17 -10.20
N ILE A 145 26.06 1.78 -10.31
CA ILE A 145 26.91 2.04 -11.50
C ILE A 145 26.30 1.45 -12.78
N ASP A 146 25.85 0.19 -12.73
CA ASP A 146 25.21 -0.48 -13.88
C ASP A 146 23.96 0.27 -14.36
N ARG A 147 23.22 0.88 -13.43
CA ARG A 147 22.02 1.65 -13.76
C ARG A 147 22.39 3.02 -14.35
N ALA A 148 23.41 3.67 -13.81
CA ALA A 148 23.95 4.91 -14.37
C ALA A 148 24.42 4.69 -15.83
N GLU A 149 25.14 3.61 -16.11
CA GLU A 149 25.55 3.30 -17.48
C GLU A 149 24.37 3.05 -18.43
N ARG A 150 23.30 2.41 -17.96
CA ARG A 150 22.08 2.21 -18.77
C ARG A 150 21.44 3.54 -19.17
N VAL A 151 21.47 4.55 -18.30
CA VAL A 151 20.96 5.90 -18.61
C VAL A 151 21.73 6.51 -19.78
N VAL A 152 23.07 6.44 -19.74
CA VAL A 152 23.93 6.98 -20.83
C VAL A 152 23.73 6.23 -22.14
N ARG A 153 23.62 4.89 -22.10
CA ARG A 153 23.36 4.08 -23.29
C ARG A 153 22.00 4.40 -23.90
N THR A 154 20.99 4.64 -23.07
CA THR A 154 19.64 5.03 -23.51
C THR A 154 19.67 6.40 -24.18
N GLU A 155 20.37 7.38 -23.59
CA GLU A 155 20.56 8.69 -24.20
C GLU A 155 21.26 8.60 -25.56
N ALA A 156 22.36 7.85 -25.65
CA ALA A 156 23.11 7.67 -26.89
C ALA A 156 22.24 7.01 -27.98
N ALA A 157 21.47 5.98 -27.62
CA ALA A 157 20.54 5.33 -28.54
C ALA A 157 19.47 6.30 -29.07
N LEU A 158 18.87 7.10 -28.18
CA LEU A 158 17.87 8.09 -28.59
C LEU A 158 18.46 9.16 -29.50
N ARG A 159 19.68 9.64 -29.24
CA ARG A 159 20.37 10.59 -30.13
C ARG A 159 20.55 10.00 -31.53
N ILE A 160 21.04 8.77 -31.63
CA ILE A 160 21.21 8.06 -32.91
C ILE A 160 19.86 7.92 -33.63
N LEU A 161 18.82 7.46 -32.93
CA LEU A 161 17.48 7.24 -33.51
C LEU A 161 16.77 8.55 -33.90
N SER A 162 17.08 9.65 -33.22
CA SER A 162 16.52 10.98 -33.50
C SER A 162 17.24 11.72 -34.64
N THR A 163 18.36 11.19 -35.12
CA THR A 163 19.09 11.76 -36.26
C THR A 163 18.42 11.26 -37.55
N PRO A 164 17.87 12.16 -38.40
CA PRO A 164 17.15 11.78 -39.62
C PRO A 164 18.04 11.17 -40.71
#